data_AF-A0A1F5WUE9-F1
#
_entry.id   AF-A0A1F5WUE9-F1
#
_cell.length_a   1.000
_cell.length_b   1.000
_cell.length_c   1.000
_cell.angle_alpha   90.00
_cell.angle_beta   90.00
_cell.angle_gamma   90.00
#
_symmetry.space_group_name_H-M   'P 1'
#
loop_
_entity.id
_entity.type
_entity.pdbx_description
1 polymer ?
#
loop_
_entity_poly.entity_id
_entity_poly.type
_entity_poly.pdbx_seq_one_letter_code
_entity_poly.pdbx_strand_id
1 'polypeptide(L)'
;MNSPIMNIPQDIKNKFMVRSDYLDWISKETSIFGYLDLTNMFHWQDVLGWKFRIEDIVEQLFTFSNIKEIKVYYGLNERDRKNSEAFHKRIQKTGAILKSKPMKFIPKDINAGLFFQRKTITLFDGGVKKKIQELVDELHKSGIIIEEPKCNFDVEIAMDMLDDSEKLTAVMLFSGDSDLTGPLERLKVKGKKIGIVGVRGKTASELHNVKDKYIDFGKLYTGKRAYLKSENPALGGTA
;
A
#
# COMPACT_ATOMS: atom_id res chain seq x y z
N MET A 1 -18.96 -5.82 35.50
CA MET A 1 -18.96 -4.39 35.10
C MET A 1 -19.14 -4.36 33.59
N ASN A 2 -20.29 -3.88 33.12
CA ASN A 2 -20.60 -3.82 31.69
C ASN A 2 -19.79 -2.69 31.05
N SER A 3 -19.00 -3.00 30.02
CA SER A 3 -18.36 -1.98 29.18
C SER A 3 -19.42 -1.09 28.51
N PRO A 4 -19.18 0.22 28.35
CA PRO A 4 -20.12 1.08 27.67
C PRO A 4 -20.10 0.73 26.18
N ILE A 5 -21.24 0.23 25.70
CA ILE A 5 -21.50 0.06 24.27
C ILE A 5 -21.49 1.46 23.66
N MET A 6 -20.42 1.82 22.96
CA MET A 6 -20.41 3.04 22.17
C MET A 6 -21.53 2.94 21.14
N ASN A 7 -22.48 3.88 21.21
CA ASN A 7 -23.58 3.98 20.27
C ASN A 7 -23.03 4.55 18.95
N ILE A 8 -22.50 3.67 18.09
CA ILE A 8 -22.07 4.03 16.74
C ILE A 8 -23.31 4.55 15.99
N PRO A 9 -23.28 5.79 15.46
CA PRO A 9 -24.37 6.39 14.72
C PRO A 9 -24.91 5.48 13.61
N GLN A 10 -26.24 5.39 13.48
CA GLN A 10 -26.90 4.44 12.59
C GLN A 10 -26.60 4.72 11.10
N ASP A 11 -26.30 5.96 10.75
CA ASP A 11 -25.81 6.38 9.45
C ASP A 11 -24.42 5.80 9.12
N ILE A 12 -23.52 5.65 10.10
CA ILE A 12 -22.22 4.98 9.94
C ILE A 12 -22.42 3.46 9.75
N LYS A 13 -23.34 2.85 10.50
CA LYS A 13 -23.70 1.43 10.32
C LYS A 13 -24.37 1.14 8.97
N ASN A 14 -25.17 2.09 8.46
CA ASN A 14 -25.94 1.91 7.23
C ASN A 14 -25.13 2.22 5.96
N LYS A 15 -24.03 2.98 6.04
CA LYS A 15 -23.18 3.33 4.89
C LYS A 15 -21.97 2.40 4.73
N PHE A 16 -21.59 1.66 5.77
CA PHE A 16 -20.32 0.95 5.83
C PHE A 16 -20.44 -0.45 6.41
N MET A 17 -20.22 -1.47 5.59
CA MET A 17 -19.99 -2.84 6.05
C MET A 17 -18.54 -3.01 6.52
N VAL A 18 -18.01 -2.08 7.33
CA VAL A 18 -16.76 -2.31 8.05
C VAL A 18 -17.07 -3.31 9.15
N ARG A 19 -16.33 -4.41 9.19
CA ARG A 19 -16.62 -5.49 10.13
C ARG A 19 -16.51 -4.98 11.56
N SER A 20 -17.46 -5.35 12.42
CA SER A 20 -17.49 -4.96 13.83
C SER A 20 -16.18 -5.27 14.55
N ASP A 21 -15.55 -6.40 14.20
CA ASP A 21 -14.28 -6.81 14.81
C ASP A 21 -13.09 -5.88 14.48
N TYR A 22 -13.18 -5.06 13.41
CA TYR A 22 -12.18 -4.04 13.10
C TYR A 22 -12.40 -2.80 13.97
N LEU A 23 -13.66 -2.38 14.10
CA LEU A 23 -14.06 -1.25 14.94
C LEU A 23 -13.73 -1.53 16.40
N ASP A 24 -13.99 -2.75 16.88
CA ASP A 24 -13.67 -3.18 18.23
C ASP A 24 -12.16 -3.08 18.52
N TRP A 25 -11.31 -3.44 17.56
CA TRP A 25 -9.86 -3.32 17.72
C TRP A 25 -9.41 -1.85 17.76
N ILE A 26 -9.90 -1.02 16.83
CA ILE A 26 -9.60 0.42 16.78
C ILE A 26 -10.04 1.10 18.08
N SER A 27 -11.23 0.76 18.59
CA SER A 27 -11.81 1.41 19.78
C SER A 27 -11.08 1.10 21.09
N LYS A 28 -10.29 0.01 21.14
CA LYS A 28 -9.51 -0.39 22.31
C LYS A 28 -8.22 0.42 22.48
N GLU A 29 -7.74 1.03 21.41
CA GLU A 29 -6.48 1.76 21.39
C GLU A 29 -6.72 3.26 21.52
N THR A 30 -5.91 3.97 22.31
CA THR A 30 -6.14 5.40 22.57
C THR A 30 -5.43 6.32 21.58
N SER A 31 -4.31 5.85 20.99
CA SER A 31 -3.51 6.59 20.02
C SER A 31 -2.97 5.63 18.96
N ILE A 32 -3.59 5.68 17.78
CA ILE A 32 -3.20 4.86 16.62
C ILE A 32 -2.53 5.76 15.58
N PHE A 33 -1.35 5.34 15.11
CA PHE A 33 -0.68 5.99 13.99
C PHE A 33 -0.78 5.08 12.75
N GLY A 34 -1.20 5.65 11.63
CA GLY A 34 -1.31 4.97 10.33
C GLY A 34 -0.05 5.16 9.48
N TYR A 35 0.47 4.08 8.91
CA TYR A 35 1.64 4.09 8.02
C TYR A 35 1.25 3.49 6.67
N LEU A 36 1.14 4.33 5.65
CA LEU A 36 0.63 3.96 4.32
C LEU A 36 1.76 3.85 3.31
N ASP A 37 2.15 2.62 2.98
CA ASP A 37 3.06 2.34 1.88
C ASP A 37 2.29 2.30 0.57
N LEU A 38 2.31 3.40 -0.17
CA LEU A 38 1.51 3.50 -1.39
C LEU A 38 2.03 2.61 -2.52
N THR A 39 3.31 2.25 -2.54
CA THR A 39 3.84 1.30 -3.53
C THR A 39 3.14 -0.04 -3.34
N ASN A 40 3.07 -0.54 -2.10
CA ASN A 40 2.32 -1.75 -1.76
C ASN A 40 0.81 -1.60 -2.00
N MET A 41 0.20 -0.49 -1.58
CA MET A 41 -1.24 -0.26 -1.76
C MET A 41 -1.65 -0.20 -3.24
N PHE A 42 -0.88 0.45 -4.11
CA PHE A 42 -1.22 0.50 -5.54
C PHE A 42 -1.20 -0.88 -6.18
N HIS A 43 -0.31 -1.79 -5.76
CA HIS A 43 -0.30 -3.19 -6.18
C HIS A 43 -1.53 -3.98 -5.70
N TRP A 44 -2.18 -3.56 -4.60
CA TRP A 44 -3.41 -4.21 -4.15
C TRP A 44 -4.56 -4.04 -5.12
N GLN A 45 -4.60 -2.94 -5.87
CA GLN A 45 -5.64 -2.69 -6.86
C GLN A 45 -5.71 -3.77 -7.95
N ASP A 46 -4.62 -4.47 -8.23
CA ASP A 46 -4.60 -5.57 -9.20
C ASP A 46 -5.24 -6.84 -8.62
N VAL A 47 -5.11 -7.05 -7.31
CA VAL A 47 -5.75 -8.16 -6.59
C VAL A 47 -7.23 -7.89 -6.36
N LEU A 48 -7.57 -6.64 -6.05
CA LEU A 48 -8.95 -6.22 -5.77
C LEU A 48 -9.80 -6.18 -7.04
N GLY A 49 -9.20 -6.00 -8.22
CA GLY A 49 -9.92 -5.80 -9.48
C GLY A 49 -10.61 -4.43 -9.58
N TRP A 50 -10.37 -3.53 -8.62
CA TRP A 50 -10.84 -2.16 -8.61
C TRP A 50 -9.76 -1.23 -8.06
N LYS A 51 -9.85 0.03 -8.47
CA LYS A 51 -8.97 1.13 -8.14
C LYS A 51 -9.61 1.99 -7.05
N PHE A 52 -8.79 2.65 -6.24
CA PHE A 52 -9.24 3.50 -5.15
C PHE A 52 -8.42 4.79 -5.10
N ARG A 53 -9.00 5.79 -4.43
CA ARG A 53 -8.32 7.04 -4.14
C ARG A 53 -7.67 7.00 -2.77
N ILE A 54 -6.45 7.52 -2.68
CA ILE A 54 -5.71 7.62 -1.43
C ILE A 54 -6.36 8.64 -0.49
N GLU A 55 -6.91 9.73 -1.01
CA GLU A 55 -7.60 10.69 -0.14
C GLU A 55 -8.82 10.08 0.54
N ASP A 56 -9.60 9.27 -0.19
CA ASP A 56 -10.79 8.62 0.37
C ASP A 56 -10.43 7.73 1.57
N ILE A 57 -9.31 6.98 1.51
CA ILE A 57 -8.89 6.15 2.65
C ILE A 57 -8.32 7.03 3.77
N VAL A 58 -7.55 8.07 3.48
CA VAL A 58 -7.00 8.96 4.51
C VAL A 58 -8.12 9.70 5.25
N GLU A 59 -9.07 10.28 4.52
CA GLU A 59 -10.26 10.92 5.06
C GLU A 59 -11.10 9.95 5.90
N GLN A 60 -11.31 8.73 5.39
CA GLN A 60 -11.98 7.67 6.14
C GLN A 60 -11.27 7.37 7.46
N LEU A 61 -9.94 7.25 7.46
CA LEU A 61 -9.18 6.96 8.68
C LEU A 61 -9.26 8.11 9.69
N PHE A 62 -9.24 9.36 9.25
CA PHE A 62 -9.41 10.51 10.14
C PHE A 62 -10.82 10.62 10.75
N THR A 63 -11.82 9.88 10.25
CA THR A 63 -13.12 9.79 10.94
C THR A 63 -13.04 9.06 12.29
N PHE A 64 -12.00 8.24 12.50
CA PHE A 64 -11.76 7.58 13.78
C PHE A 64 -10.98 8.52 14.70
N SER A 65 -11.61 8.96 15.79
CA SER A 65 -10.98 9.85 16.79
C SER A 65 -9.68 9.29 17.39
N ASN A 66 -9.49 7.98 17.35
CA ASN A 66 -8.34 7.29 17.94
C ASN A 66 -7.15 7.24 16.97
N ILE A 67 -7.37 7.48 15.67
CA ILE A 67 -6.30 7.63 14.68
C ILE A 67 -5.80 9.07 14.74
N LYS A 68 -4.61 9.27 15.30
CA LYS A 68 -4.06 10.59 15.61
C LYS A 68 -3.16 11.14 14.51
N GLU A 69 -2.50 10.25 13.78
CA GLU A 69 -1.55 10.63 12.74
C GLU A 69 -1.60 9.61 11.59
N ILE A 70 -1.45 10.10 10.37
CA ILE A 70 -1.36 9.28 9.16
C ILE A 70 -0.14 9.73 8.39
N LYS A 71 0.85 8.85 8.27
CA LYS A 71 2.04 9.04 7.44
C LYS A 71 1.87 8.28 6.13
N VAL A 72 2.07 8.96 5.01
CA VAL A 72 1.93 8.41 3.65
C VAL A 72 3.31 8.42 2.98
N TYR A 73 3.74 7.28 2.45
CA TYR A 73 5.06 7.08 1.89
C TYR A 73 4.96 6.81 0.40
N TYR A 74 5.50 7.72 -0.42
CA TYR A 74 5.47 7.56 -1.86
C TYR A 74 6.48 8.41 -2.60
N GLY A 75 6.94 7.90 -3.75
CA GLY A 75 7.99 8.56 -4.54
C GLY A 75 7.50 9.80 -5.30
N LEU A 76 8.45 10.68 -5.63
CA LEU A 76 8.28 11.76 -6.61
C LEU A 76 8.73 11.26 -7.99
N ASN A 77 7.81 11.20 -8.95
CA ASN A 77 8.14 10.89 -10.33
C ASN A 77 8.65 12.16 -11.03
N GLU A 78 9.97 12.34 -11.14
CA GLU A 78 10.57 13.52 -11.78
C GLU A 78 10.28 13.62 -13.29
N ARG A 79 10.02 12.48 -13.95
CA ARG A 79 9.68 12.44 -15.38
C ARG A 79 8.26 12.93 -15.67
N ASP A 80 7.37 12.84 -14.67
CA ASP A 80 6.02 13.40 -14.70
C ASP A 80 5.76 14.26 -13.44
N ARG A 81 6.67 15.22 -13.23
CA ARG A 81 6.71 16.02 -12.00
C ARG A 81 5.41 16.75 -11.73
N LYS A 82 4.75 17.28 -12.76
CA LYS A 82 3.49 18.03 -12.62
C LYS A 82 2.38 17.16 -12.01
N ASN A 83 2.15 15.96 -12.55
CA ASN A 83 1.12 15.08 -12.01
C ASN A 83 1.52 14.49 -10.66
N SER A 84 2.80 14.14 -10.48
CA SER A 84 3.29 13.62 -9.20
C SER A 84 3.17 14.64 -8.06
N GLU A 85 3.52 15.92 -8.30
CA GLU A 85 3.36 16.98 -7.31
C GLU A 85 1.89 17.31 -7.06
N ALA A 86 1.03 17.26 -8.08
CA ALA A 86 -0.40 17.45 -7.90
C ALA A 86 -1.01 16.36 -7.01
N PHE A 87 -0.62 15.10 -7.22
CA PHE A 87 -0.99 13.98 -6.36
C PHE A 87 -0.49 14.15 -4.92
N HIS A 88 0.78 14.52 -4.73
CA HIS A 88 1.36 14.82 -3.42
C HIS A 88 0.62 15.94 -2.69
N LYS A 89 0.27 17.02 -3.40
CA LYS A 89 -0.53 18.13 -2.85
C LYS A 89 -1.92 17.69 -2.42
N ARG A 90 -2.59 16.79 -3.18
CA ARG A 90 -3.88 16.23 -2.78
C ARG A 90 -3.78 15.46 -1.47
N ILE A 91 -2.76 14.61 -1.32
CA ILE A 91 -2.50 13.90 -0.06
C ILE A 91 -2.25 14.88 1.09
N GLN A 92 -1.38 15.86 0.92
CA GLN A 92 -1.08 16.83 1.99
C GLN A 92 -2.32 17.62 2.44
N LYS A 93 -3.24 17.94 1.52
CA LYS A 93 -4.50 18.63 1.84
C LYS A 93 -5.44 17.83 2.75
N THR A 94 -5.30 16.51 2.81
CA THR A 94 -6.08 15.66 3.72
C THR A 94 -5.64 15.77 5.18
N GLY A 95 -4.48 16.37 5.45
CA GLY A 95 -3.85 16.41 6.78
C GLY A 95 -2.85 15.26 7.03
N ALA A 96 -2.69 14.33 6.10
CA ALA A 96 -1.64 13.32 6.19
C ALA A 96 -0.23 13.91 6.02
N ILE A 97 0.73 13.32 6.73
CA ILE A 97 2.15 13.64 6.61
C ILE A 97 2.72 12.84 5.45
N LEU A 98 2.99 13.52 4.34
CA LEU A 98 3.62 12.91 3.18
C LEU A 98 5.15 12.82 3.36
N LYS A 99 5.69 11.62 3.25
CA LYS A 99 7.12 11.32 3.15
C LYS A 99 7.42 10.95 1.70
N SER A 100 8.33 11.69 1.07
CA SER A 100 8.62 11.56 -0.35
C SER A 100 10.12 11.63 -0.63
N LYS A 101 10.55 10.88 -1.65
CA LYS A 101 11.89 10.92 -2.22
C LYS A 101 11.82 10.66 -3.73
N PRO A 102 12.81 11.10 -4.53
CA PRO A 102 12.81 10.85 -5.97
C PRO A 102 12.71 9.37 -6.30
N MET A 103 11.87 9.03 -7.30
CA MET A 103 11.81 7.68 -7.85
C MET A 103 13.09 7.37 -8.63
N LYS A 104 13.55 6.13 -8.52
CA LYS A 104 14.63 5.60 -9.36
C LYS A 104 14.04 4.85 -10.53
N PHE A 105 14.59 5.06 -11.72
CA PHE A 105 14.21 4.33 -12.92
C PHE A 105 15.29 3.30 -13.19
N ILE A 106 14.94 2.02 -13.08
CA ILE A 106 15.89 0.92 -13.21
C ILE A 106 15.72 0.31 -14.61
N PRO A 107 16.75 0.36 -15.47
CA PRO A 107 16.73 -0.33 -16.75
C PRO A 107 16.48 -1.82 -16.57
N LYS A 108 15.64 -2.37 -17.43
CA LYS A 108 15.35 -3.80 -17.52
C LYS A 108 16.04 -4.38 -18.73
N ASP A 109 16.62 -5.55 -18.52
CA ASP A 109 17.14 -6.35 -19.62
C ASP A 109 15.97 -6.86 -20.48
N ILE A 110 16.06 -6.64 -21.78
CA ILE A 110 15.02 -7.04 -22.72
C ILE A 110 15.27 -8.50 -23.09
N ASN A 111 14.59 -9.40 -22.38
CA ASN A 111 14.64 -10.82 -22.64
C ASN A 111 13.24 -11.44 -22.51
N ALA A 112 13.09 -12.72 -22.85
CA ALA A 112 11.81 -13.41 -22.74
C ALA A 112 11.21 -13.36 -21.32
N GLY A 113 12.06 -13.30 -20.29
CA GLY A 113 11.67 -13.19 -18.89
C GLY A 113 11.02 -11.86 -18.52
N LEU A 114 11.23 -10.81 -19.32
CA LEU A 114 10.55 -9.52 -19.15
C LEU A 114 9.04 -9.61 -19.44
N PHE A 115 8.66 -10.50 -20.36
CA PHE A 115 7.27 -10.65 -20.84
C PHE A 115 6.58 -11.87 -20.24
N PHE A 116 7.33 -12.94 -19.98
CA PHE A 116 6.78 -14.22 -19.56
C PHE A 116 7.54 -14.77 -18.35
N GLN A 117 6.79 -15.29 -17.38
CA GLN A 117 7.41 -16.04 -16.27
C GLN A 117 8.13 -17.27 -16.82
N ARG A 118 9.29 -17.62 -16.24
CA ARG A 118 10.09 -18.78 -16.68
C ARG A 118 9.28 -20.07 -16.77
N LYS A 119 8.42 -20.33 -15.79
CA LYS A 119 7.51 -21.50 -15.78
C LYS A 119 6.49 -21.50 -16.92
N THR A 120 6.14 -20.34 -17.45
CA THR A 120 5.24 -20.21 -18.60
C THR A 120 6.02 -20.47 -19.89
N ILE A 121 7.24 -19.93 -20.01
CA ILE A 121 8.11 -20.13 -21.18
C ILE A 121 8.39 -21.63 -21.43
N THR A 122 8.54 -22.42 -20.35
CA THR A 122 8.78 -23.86 -20.48
C THR A 122 7.62 -24.62 -21.11
N LEU A 123 6.40 -24.08 -21.08
CA LEU A 123 5.21 -24.69 -21.68
C LEU A 123 5.10 -24.45 -23.19
N PHE A 124 5.89 -23.51 -23.73
CA PHE A 124 5.85 -23.17 -25.15
C PHE A 124 6.69 -24.13 -26.01
N ASP A 125 6.20 -24.44 -27.21
CA ASP A 125 6.94 -25.21 -28.21
C ASP A 125 8.09 -24.39 -28.84
N GLY A 126 8.88 -25.05 -29.69
CA GLY A 126 10.01 -24.42 -30.37
C GLY A 126 9.61 -23.27 -31.31
N GLY A 127 8.44 -23.34 -31.95
CA GLY A 127 7.96 -22.31 -32.86
C GLY A 127 7.56 -21.04 -32.12
N VAL A 128 6.84 -21.16 -31.02
CA VAL A 128 6.48 -20.04 -30.14
C VAL A 128 7.73 -19.44 -29.50
N LYS A 129 8.67 -20.26 -29.02
CA LYS A 129 9.95 -19.79 -28.47
C LYS A 129 10.76 -18.98 -29.51
N LYS A 130 10.77 -19.42 -30.77
CA LYS A 130 11.43 -18.69 -31.86
C LYS A 130 10.79 -17.32 -32.08
N LYS A 131 9.47 -17.21 -32.12
CA LYS A 131 8.76 -15.93 -32.25
C LYS A 131 9.03 -14.97 -31.10
N ILE A 132 9.13 -15.50 -29.87
CA ILE A 132 9.49 -14.68 -28.70
C ILE A 132 10.92 -14.15 -28.86
N GLN A 133 11.85 -14.97 -29.34
CA GLN A 133 13.22 -14.52 -29.58
C GLN A 133 13.29 -13.47 -30.69
N GLU A 134 12.54 -13.65 -31.79
CA GLU A 134 12.43 -12.67 -32.88
C GLU A 134 11.93 -11.32 -32.36
N LEU A 135 10.90 -11.31 -31.51
CA LEU A 135 10.41 -10.09 -30.85
C LEU A 135 11.47 -9.42 -29.97
N VAL A 136 12.19 -10.20 -29.16
CA VAL A 136 13.27 -9.68 -28.31
C VAL A 136 14.37 -9.02 -29.16
N ASP A 137 14.76 -9.66 -30.27
CA ASP A 137 15.78 -9.15 -31.18
C ASP A 137 15.31 -7.85 -31.89
N GLU A 138 14.04 -7.77 -32.28
CA GLU A 138 13.45 -6.55 -32.83
C GLU A 138 13.47 -5.39 -31.82
N LEU A 139 13.11 -5.67 -30.57
CA LEU A 139 13.14 -4.66 -29.51
C LEU A 139 14.58 -4.17 -29.26
N HIS A 140 15.58 -5.05 -29.25
CA HIS A 140 16.98 -4.66 -29.17
C HIS A 140 17.40 -3.77 -30.35
N LYS A 141 17.03 -4.12 -31.59
CA LYS A 141 17.35 -3.33 -32.79
C LYS A 141 16.72 -1.94 -32.77
N SER A 142 15.55 -1.80 -32.15
CA SER A 142 14.86 -0.51 -32.06
C SER A 142 15.55 0.48 -31.10
N GLY A 143 16.46 0.00 -30.24
CA GLY A 143 17.15 0.82 -29.24
C GLY A 143 16.24 1.29 -28.09
N ILE A 144 15.04 0.73 -27.96
CA ILE A 144 14.13 1.01 -26.85
C ILE A 144 14.78 0.59 -25.54
N ILE A 145 14.70 1.48 -24.54
CA ILE A 145 15.09 1.19 -23.16
C ILE A 145 13.80 1.05 -22.35
N ILE A 146 13.61 -0.11 -21.73
CA ILE A 146 12.49 -0.35 -20.81
C ILE A 146 13.00 -0.11 -19.39
N GLU A 147 12.34 0.77 -18.64
CA GLU A 147 12.68 1.07 -17.26
C GLU A 147 11.49 0.84 -16.35
N GLU A 148 11.77 0.39 -15.13
CA GLU A 148 10.77 0.24 -14.08
C GLU A 148 10.98 1.32 -13.01
N PRO A 149 9.94 2.09 -12.64
CA PRO A 149 10.01 3.00 -11.51
C PRO A 149 10.08 2.20 -10.20
N LYS A 150 11.06 2.53 -9.35
CA LYS A 150 11.26 1.94 -8.02
C LYS A 150 11.39 3.04 -6.97
N CYS A 151 10.67 2.87 -5.87
CA CYS A 151 10.77 3.72 -4.69
C CYS A 151 10.30 2.93 -3.46
N ASN A 152 11.24 2.36 -2.71
CA ASN A 152 10.96 1.67 -1.45
C ASN A 152 10.96 2.65 -0.28
N PHE A 153 10.25 2.35 0.79
CA PHE A 153 10.24 3.19 1.99
C PHE A 153 10.41 2.37 3.28
N ASP A 154 10.87 1.12 3.18
CA ASP A 154 10.91 0.20 4.33
C ASP A 154 11.75 0.74 5.48
N VAL A 155 12.89 1.37 5.16
CA VAL A 155 13.79 1.99 6.14
C VAL A 155 13.13 3.21 6.77
N GLU A 156 12.56 4.12 5.97
CA GLU A 156 11.91 5.32 6.49
C GLU A 156 10.67 5.00 7.34
N ILE A 157 9.86 4.02 6.91
CA ILE A 157 8.71 3.51 7.65
C ILE A 157 9.18 2.88 8.97
N ALA A 158 10.21 2.04 8.93
CA ALA A 158 10.77 1.40 10.13
C ALA A 158 11.26 2.44 11.16
N MET A 159 12.01 3.45 10.70
CA MET A 159 12.54 4.50 11.56
C MET A 159 11.41 5.36 12.15
N ASP A 160 10.47 5.84 11.33
CA ASP A 160 9.33 6.64 11.81
C ASP A 160 8.51 5.84 12.86
N MET A 161 8.21 4.56 12.60
CA MET A 161 7.51 3.70 13.58
C MET A 161 8.22 3.61 14.94
N LEU A 162 9.55 3.46 14.93
CA LEU A 162 10.33 3.37 16.15
C LEU A 162 10.42 4.71 16.88
N ASP A 163 10.58 5.82 16.15
CA ASP A 163 10.63 7.17 16.70
C ASP A 163 9.28 7.60 17.30
N ASP A 164 8.18 7.16 16.70
CA ASP A 164 6.83 7.43 17.20
C ASP A 164 6.43 6.55 18.38
N SER A 165 7.20 5.52 18.71
CA SER A 165 6.78 4.45 19.62
C SER A 165 6.26 4.97 20.97
N GLU A 166 6.81 6.06 21.50
CA GLU A 166 6.37 6.63 22.79
C GLU A 166 5.08 7.49 22.70
N LYS A 167 4.61 7.81 21.49
CA LYS A 167 3.44 8.69 21.22
C LYS A 167 2.16 7.91 20.87
N LEU A 168 2.29 6.62 20.62
CA LEU A 168 1.21 5.73 20.18
C LEU A 168 1.02 4.55 21.13
N THR A 169 -0.19 4.00 21.12
CA THR A 169 -0.49 2.69 21.71
C THR A 169 -0.52 1.60 20.65
N ALA A 170 -0.83 1.96 19.39
CA ALA A 170 -0.87 1.02 18.29
C ALA A 170 -0.40 1.62 16.96
N VAL A 171 0.13 0.75 16.11
CA VAL A 171 0.40 1.05 14.70
C VAL A 171 -0.67 0.39 13.82
N MET A 172 -1.05 1.09 12.76
CA MET A 172 -1.86 0.54 11.67
C MET A 172 -1.03 0.64 10.38
N LEU A 173 -0.36 -0.45 10.02
CA LEU A 173 0.52 -0.53 8.86
C LEU A 173 -0.25 -1.04 7.64
N PHE A 174 -0.27 -0.23 6.57
CA PHE A 174 -0.82 -0.60 5.27
C PHE A 174 0.32 -1.09 4.37
N SER A 175 0.82 -2.28 4.68
CA SER A 175 1.82 -2.97 3.89
C SER A 175 1.71 -4.47 4.16
N GLY A 176 2.12 -5.26 3.18
CA GLY A 176 2.23 -6.71 3.29
C GLY A 176 3.67 -7.22 3.31
N ASP A 177 4.64 -6.31 3.38
CA ASP A 177 6.06 -6.60 3.23
C ASP A 177 6.68 -7.21 4.49
N SER A 178 7.37 -8.35 4.34
CA SER A 178 8.06 -9.02 5.44
C SER A 178 9.23 -8.22 5.99
N ASP A 179 9.82 -7.30 5.22
CA ASP A 179 10.99 -6.51 5.66
C ASP A 179 10.65 -5.61 6.85
N LEU A 180 9.36 -5.32 7.05
CA LEU A 180 8.84 -4.55 8.20
C LEU A 180 8.61 -5.42 9.45
N THR A 181 8.86 -6.73 9.42
CA THR A 181 8.66 -7.61 10.59
C THR A 181 9.54 -7.19 11.78
N GLY A 182 10.82 -6.94 11.54
CA GLY A 182 11.78 -6.57 12.58
C GLY A 182 11.40 -5.32 13.41
N PRO A 183 11.05 -4.17 12.80
CA PRO A 183 10.59 -3.02 13.58
C PRO A 183 9.25 -3.28 14.30
N LEU A 184 8.34 -4.07 13.73
CA LEU A 184 7.07 -4.42 14.40
C LEU A 184 7.28 -5.31 15.64
N GLU A 185 8.24 -6.24 15.61
CA GLU A 185 8.63 -7.03 16.77
C GLU A 185 9.18 -6.16 17.89
N ARG A 186 10.01 -5.16 17.56
CA ARG A 186 10.50 -4.17 18.54
C ARG A 186 9.37 -3.38 19.18
N LEU A 187 8.37 -2.97 18.39
CA LEU A 187 7.18 -2.30 18.90
C LEU A 187 6.36 -3.20 19.83
N LYS A 188 6.25 -4.51 19.53
CA LYS A 188 5.61 -5.49 20.41
C LYS A 188 6.29 -5.60 21.77
N VAL A 189 7.63 -5.64 21.78
CA VAL A 189 8.41 -5.64 23.04
C VAL A 189 8.12 -4.39 23.86
N LYS A 190 7.89 -3.25 23.21
CA LYS A 190 7.44 -1.98 23.85
C LYS A 190 5.95 -1.96 24.21
N GLY A 191 5.24 -3.08 24.11
CA GLY A 191 3.82 -3.21 24.46
C GLY A 191 2.85 -2.59 23.45
N LYS A 192 3.31 -2.23 22.25
CA LYS A 192 2.46 -1.60 21.23
C LYS A 192 1.64 -2.64 20.48
N LYS A 193 0.42 -2.28 20.11
CA LYS A 193 -0.45 -3.13 19.29
C LYS A 193 -0.18 -2.95 17.81
N ILE A 194 -0.27 -4.03 17.06
CA ILE A 194 0.09 -4.11 15.65
C ILE A 194 -1.15 -4.48 14.83
N GLY A 195 -1.68 -3.51 14.11
CA GLY A 195 -2.68 -3.71 13.06
C GLY A 195 -2.02 -3.76 11.70
N ILE A 196 -2.21 -4.86 10.96
CA ILE A 196 -1.74 -5.01 9.58
C ILE A 196 -2.95 -4.90 8.66
N VAL A 197 -2.92 -3.93 7.76
CA VAL A 197 -3.90 -3.75 6.71
C VAL A 197 -3.32 -4.27 5.40
N GLY A 198 -4.06 -5.13 4.71
CA GLY A 198 -3.61 -5.68 3.42
C GLY A 198 -4.72 -6.36 2.65
N VAL A 199 -4.36 -6.97 1.52
CA VAL A 199 -5.28 -7.80 0.72
C VAL A 199 -4.85 -9.26 0.73
N ARG A 200 -5.81 -10.17 0.54
CA ARG A 200 -5.58 -11.61 0.57
C ARG A 200 -4.46 -12.02 -0.39
N GLY A 201 -3.51 -12.82 0.12
CA GLY A 201 -2.39 -13.33 -0.67
C GLY A 201 -1.28 -12.31 -0.97
N LYS A 202 -1.34 -11.11 -0.38
CA LYS A 202 -0.30 -10.06 -0.50
C LYS A 202 0.33 -9.67 0.84
N THR A 203 0.06 -10.42 1.90
CA THR A 203 0.67 -10.20 3.22
C THR A 203 1.56 -11.39 3.54
N ALA A 204 2.82 -11.13 3.87
CA ALA A 204 3.77 -12.16 4.26
C ALA A 204 3.32 -12.93 5.52
N SER A 205 3.69 -14.20 5.61
CA SER A 205 3.39 -15.08 6.75
C SER A 205 3.97 -14.56 8.07
N GLU A 206 5.13 -13.94 8.00
CA GLU A 206 5.91 -13.39 9.10
C GLU A 206 5.11 -12.29 9.82
N LEU A 207 4.44 -11.43 9.04
CA LEU A 207 3.54 -10.41 9.57
C LEU A 207 2.33 -11.02 10.29
N HIS A 208 1.91 -12.23 9.94
CA HIS A 208 0.83 -12.92 10.66
C HIS A 208 1.22 -13.39 12.05
N ASN A 209 2.52 -13.61 12.30
CA ASN A 209 3.03 -13.99 13.61
C ASN A 209 3.14 -12.79 14.55
N VAL A 210 3.38 -11.59 14.00
CA VAL A 210 3.60 -10.37 14.79
C VAL A 210 2.31 -9.58 15.02
N LYS A 211 1.36 -9.57 14.07
CA LYS A 211 0.13 -8.77 14.17
C LYS A 211 -0.74 -9.16 15.38
N ASP A 212 -1.38 -8.17 16.02
CA ASP A 212 -2.56 -8.43 16.86
C ASP A 212 -3.83 -8.51 16.02
N LYS A 213 -3.88 -7.74 14.93
CA LYS A 213 -5.04 -7.65 14.07
C LYS A 213 -4.67 -7.64 12.60
N TYR A 214 -5.38 -8.44 11.82
CA TYR A 214 -5.42 -8.27 10.38
C TYR A 214 -6.70 -7.58 9.96
N ILE A 215 -6.56 -6.59 9.08
CA ILE A 215 -7.66 -5.82 8.53
C ILE A 215 -7.59 -5.99 7.01
N ASP A 216 -8.63 -6.59 6.45
CA ASP A 216 -8.75 -6.74 4.99
C ASP A 216 -9.10 -5.37 4.39
N PHE A 217 -8.20 -4.82 3.58
CA PHE A 217 -8.38 -3.50 2.98
C PHE A 217 -9.66 -3.42 2.13
N GLY A 218 -10.03 -4.48 1.41
CA GLY A 218 -11.23 -4.49 0.58
C GLY A 218 -12.53 -4.45 1.39
N LYS A 219 -12.48 -4.85 2.67
CA LYS A 219 -13.59 -4.79 3.64
C LYS A 219 -13.53 -3.54 4.51
N LEU A 220 -12.33 -2.99 4.73
CA LEU A 220 -12.14 -1.74 5.43
C LEU A 220 -12.53 -0.56 4.54
N TYR A 221 -12.13 -0.55 3.27
CA TYR A 221 -12.27 0.60 2.38
C TYR A 221 -13.71 0.86 1.99
N THR A 222 -14.12 2.09 2.18
CA THR A 222 -15.50 2.52 1.94
C THR A 222 -15.67 3.69 0.99
N GLY A 223 -14.56 4.19 0.44
CA GLY A 223 -14.56 5.20 -0.60
C GLY A 223 -15.04 4.68 -1.96
N LYS A 224 -14.93 5.53 -2.98
CA LYS A 224 -15.42 5.22 -4.32
C LYS A 224 -14.51 4.21 -5.02
N ARG A 225 -15.10 3.10 -5.46
CA ARG A 225 -14.40 2.10 -6.29
C ARG A 225 -14.48 2.51 -7.76
N ALA A 226 -13.33 2.68 -8.39
CA ALA A 226 -13.20 2.90 -9.83
C ALA A 226 -12.67 1.64 -10.51
N TYR A 227 -12.88 1.49 -11.82
CA TYR A 227 -12.51 0.25 -12.52
C TYR A 227 -11.57 0.46 -13.71
N LEU A 228 -11.42 1.69 -14.19
CA LEU A 228 -10.71 1.99 -15.43
C LEU A 228 -9.33 2.56 -15.21
N LYS A 229 -9.20 3.59 -14.35
CA LYS A 229 -7.96 4.35 -14.22
C LYS A 229 -7.50 4.39 -12.78
N SER A 230 -6.23 4.04 -12.56
CA SER A 230 -5.57 4.27 -11.29
C SER A 230 -5.00 5.69 -11.26
N GLU A 231 -5.01 6.31 -10.10
CA GLU A 231 -4.34 7.59 -9.86
C GLU A 231 -2.83 7.45 -9.59
N ASN A 232 -2.27 6.25 -9.69
CA ASN A 232 -0.83 5.98 -9.50
C ASN A 232 0.04 6.83 -10.45
N PRO A 233 0.77 7.84 -9.94
CA PRO A 233 1.59 8.74 -10.76
C PRO A 233 2.84 8.08 -11.37
N ALA A 234 3.27 6.92 -10.88
CA ALA A 234 4.43 6.21 -11.45
C ALA A 234 4.15 5.66 -12.85
N LEU A 235 2.88 5.43 -13.19
CA LEU A 235 2.44 4.81 -14.45
C LEU A 235 1.63 5.77 -15.34
N GLY A 236 1.78 7.08 -15.15
CA GLY A 236 1.02 8.08 -15.92
C GLY A 236 -0.45 8.21 -15.51
N GLY A 237 -0.78 7.90 -14.25
CA GLY A 237 -2.08 8.24 -13.67
C GLY A 237 -2.35 9.74 -13.82
N THR A 238 -3.56 10.11 -14.26
CA THR A 238 -3.94 11.53 -14.29
C THR A 238 -4.32 11.96 -12.88
N ALA A 239 -3.69 13.03 -12.42
CA ALA A 239 -4.11 13.77 -11.24
C ALA A 239 -5.48 14.42 -11.44
#